data_AF-K1VK30-F1
#
_entry.id   AF-K1VK30-F1
#
_cell.length_a   1.000
_cell.length_b   1.000
_cell.length_c   1.000
_cell.angle_alpha   90.00
_cell.angle_beta   90.00
_cell.angle_gamma   90.00
#
_symmetry.space_group_name_H-M   'P 1'
#
loop_
_entity.id
_entity.type
_entity.pdbx_description
1 polymer ?
#
loop_
_entity_poly.entity_id
_entity_poly.type
_entity_poly.pdbx_seq_one_letter_code
_entity_poly.pdbx_strand_id
1 'polypeptide(L)'
;MLPPSVVTTSPPLPPVPTPLSPTSRSSRSPIPTLAPAPVPAPPLLELFEGDDGYPVAEFVNMAEYMMSAHAEYYTTAARRIAYVSNNFSGRARLWFTYILGKSPRPHCLRSWEEFRVALLQYFGDVDPVPHTVLLKLTQEDHETVWYAKEFREKAAVCRVDVNHEYYRRWFVLGLQPAIRDRTLRAFYHLGTFQDVVRHAREIEVALLGLQNSHPSHASSH
;
A
#
# COMPACT_ATOMS: atom_id res chain seq x y z
N MET A 1 -11.83 10.51 -99.33
CA MET A 1 -10.93 9.35 -99.52
C MET A 1 -10.33 8.99 -98.16
N LEU A 2 -10.12 7.69 -97.94
CA LEU A 2 -9.87 6.98 -96.68
C LEU A 2 -8.70 7.53 -95.82
N PRO A 3 -8.76 7.43 -94.47
CA PRO A 3 -7.58 7.50 -93.60
C PRO A 3 -6.86 6.14 -93.51
N PRO A 4 -5.52 6.13 -93.33
CA PRO A 4 -4.73 4.90 -93.27
C PRO A 4 -4.55 4.33 -91.84
N SER A 5 -4.23 3.04 -91.88
CA SER A 5 -4.12 1.99 -90.89
C SER A 5 -3.32 2.24 -89.59
N VAL A 6 -3.82 1.61 -88.54
CA VAL A 6 -3.16 1.31 -87.26
C VAL A 6 -2.09 0.24 -87.46
N VAL A 7 -0.88 0.46 -86.93
CA VAL A 7 0.12 -0.58 -86.70
C VAL A 7 0.48 -0.58 -85.21
N THR A 8 0.12 -1.68 -84.56
CA THR A 8 0.41 -2.01 -83.16
C THR A 8 1.81 -2.61 -83.07
N THR A 9 2.71 -2.02 -82.28
CA THR A 9 4.02 -2.61 -81.93
C THR A 9 4.04 -2.98 -80.45
N SER A 10 4.15 -4.28 -80.17
CA SER A 10 4.35 -4.86 -78.85
C SER A 10 5.74 -4.53 -78.27
N PRO A 11 5.87 -4.33 -76.94
CA PRO A 11 7.16 -4.11 -76.29
C PRO A 11 7.94 -5.43 -76.04
N PRO A 12 9.28 -5.38 -75.93
CA PRO A 12 10.13 -6.56 -75.77
C PRO A 12 10.16 -7.10 -74.33
N LEU A 13 10.34 -8.41 -74.20
CA LEU A 13 10.49 -9.16 -72.94
C LEU A 13 11.83 -8.88 -72.22
N PRO A 14 11.86 -8.93 -70.87
CA PRO A 14 13.08 -8.77 -70.08
C PRO A 14 13.95 -10.04 -70.04
N PRO A 15 15.25 -9.92 -69.74
CA PRO A 15 16.20 -11.04 -69.74
C PRO A 15 16.07 -11.93 -68.49
N VAL A 16 16.32 -13.23 -68.69
CA VAL A 16 16.32 -14.28 -67.66
C VAL A 16 17.61 -14.23 -66.82
N PRO A 17 17.57 -14.36 -65.48
CA PRO A 17 18.79 -14.43 -64.66
C PRO A 17 19.40 -15.84 -64.63
N THR A 18 20.72 -15.89 -64.81
CA THR A 18 21.60 -17.07 -64.66
C THR A 18 21.71 -17.51 -63.19
N PRO A 19 21.79 -18.82 -62.87
CA PRO A 19 21.94 -19.28 -61.48
C PRO A 19 23.35 -19.00 -60.94
N LEU A 20 23.41 -18.30 -59.81
CA LEU A 20 24.64 -18.07 -59.04
C LEU A 20 24.96 -19.28 -58.14
N SER A 21 26.21 -19.72 -58.17
CA SER A 21 26.77 -20.81 -57.36
C SER A 21 26.69 -20.56 -55.84
N PRO A 22 26.73 -21.61 -54.99
CA PRO A 22 26.55 -21.46 -53.55
C PRO A 22 27.82 -20.91 -52.88
N THR A 23 27.78 -19.65 -52.45
CA THR A 23 28.85 -19.05 -51.66
C THR A 23 28.78 -19.51 -50.20
N SER A 24 29.95 -19.88 -49.70
CA SER A 24 30.27 -20.42 -48.38
C SER A 24 29.55 -19.82 -47.18
N ARG A 25 29.20 -20.74 -46.27
CA ARG A 25 28.76 -20.57 -44.90
C ARG A 25 29.83 -19.83 -44.06
N SER A 26 29.60 -18.55 -43.72
CA SER A 26 30.25 -17.81 -42.61
C SER A 26 29.55 -16.44 -42.53
N SER A 27 29.08 -15.85 -41.43
CA SER A 27 29.30 -16.00 -40.00
C SER A 27 28.01 -15.57 -39.29
N ARG A 28 27.43 -16.39 -38.41
CA ARG A 28 26.39 -15.87 -37.49
C ARG A 28 27.11 -15.02 -36.45
N SER A 29 26.92 -13.71 -36.49
CA SER A 29 27.19 -12.86 -35.33
C SER A 29 26.40 -13.44 -34.14
N PRO A 30 26.99 -13.58 -32.95
CA PRO A 30 26.22 -13.93 -31.77
C PRO A 30 25.18 -12.83 -31.55
N ILE A 31 23.92 -13.23 -31.40
CA ILE A 31 22.83 -12.35 -30.97
C ILE A 31 23.33 -11.66 -29.69
N PRO A 32 23.25 -10.31 -29.59
CA PRO A 32 23.54 -9.65 -28.32
C PRO A 32 22.57 -10.23 -27.28
N THR A 33 23.10 -11.03 -26.34
CA THR A 33 22.33 -11.49 -25.19
C THR A 33 21.89 -10.23 -24.44
N LEU A 34 20.62 -9.85 -24.58
CA LEU A 34 20.05 -8.79 -23.75
C LEU A 34 20.28 -9.20 -22.30
N ALA A 35 20.94 -8.33 -21.53
CA ALA A 35 21.04 -8.53 -20.09
C ALA A 35 19.62 -8.74 -19.52
N PRO A 36 19.43 -9.70 -18.61
CA PRO A 36 18.13 -9.93 -18.00
C PRO A 36 17.62 -8.64 -17.35
N ALA A 37 16.35 -8.33 -17.54
CA ALA A 37 15.73 -7.14 -16.96
C ALA A 37 15.82 -7.19 -15.42
N PRO A 38 16.04 -6.05 -14.74
CA PRO A 38 16.04 -6.00 -13.29
C PRO A 38 14.73 -6.54 -12.72
N VAL A 39 14.83 -7.42 -11.73
CA VAL A 39 13.68 -8.07 -11.08
C VAL A 39 13.40 -7.38 -9.73
N PRO A 40 12.15 -7.03 -9.41
CA PRO A 40 11.81 -6.47 -8.11
C PRO A 40 12.03 -7.48 -6.98
N ALA A 41 12.33 -6.98 -5.78
CA ALA A 41 12.35 -7.80 -4.56
C ALA A 41 10.95 -8.41 -4.30
N PRO A 42 10.88 -9.63 -3.76
CA PRO A 42 9.61 -10.21 -3.31
C PRO A 42 9.01 -9.37 -2.17
N PRO A 43 7.68 -9.44 -1.94
CA PRO A 43 7.04 -8.73 -0.83
C PRO A 43 7.58 -9.22 0.52
N LEU A 44 7.45 -8.37 1.54
CA LEU A 44 7.78 -8.76 2.91
C LEU A 44 6.77 -9.79 3.42
N LEU A 45 7.26 -10.71 4.26
CA LEU A 45 6.41 -11.76 4.85
C LEU A 45 5.36 -11.17 5.80
N GLU A 46 5.76 -10.16 6.56
CA GLU A 46 4.92 -9.47 7.53
C GLU A 46 4.59 -8.06 7.04
N LEU A 47 3.29 -7.72 7.07
CA LEU A 47 2.81 -6.39 6.71
C LEU A 47 2.97 -5.44 7.89
N PHE A 48 3.28 -4.19 7.62
CA PHE A 48 3.35 -3.17 8.64
C PHE A 48 1.97 -2.56 8.89
N GLU A 49 1.39 -2.84 10.05
CA GLU A 49 0.06 -2.36 10.45
C GLU A 49 0.08 -0.89 10.89
N GLY A 50 1.21 -0.41 11.41
CA GLY A 50 1.31 0.90 12.06
C GLY A 50 0.76 0.92 13.49
N ASP A 51 0.88 -0.19 14.21
CA ASP A 51 0.72 -0.30 15.66
C ASP A 51 2.09 -0.50 16.35
N ASP A 52 2.08 -0.64 17.67
CA ASP A 52 3.30 -0.79 18.48
C ASP A 52 3.83 -2.24 18.50
N GLY A 53 3.14 -3.20 17.86
CA GLY A 53 3.51 -4.61 17.85
C GLY A 53 4.70 -4.94 16.95
N TYR A 54 4.86 -4.18 15.86
CA TYR A 54 5.98 -4.33 14.92
C TYR A 54 6.69 -2.99 14.72
N PRO A 55 7.91 -2.78 15.28
CA PRO A 55 8.57 -1.49 15.24
C PRO A 55 8.85 -1.00 13.81
N VAL A 56 8.46 0.26 13.53
CA VAL A 56 8.65 0.87 12.19
C VAL A 56 10.11 0.87 11.74
N ALA A 57 11.07 0.99 12.66
CA ALA A 57 12.49 0.98 12.34
C ALA A 57 12.94 -0.40 11.83
N GLU A 58 12.44 -1.49 12.44
CA GLU A 58 12.73 -2.84 12.00
C GLU A 58 12.14 -3.12 10.62
N PHE A 59 10.89 -2.72 10.41
CA PHE A 59 10.23 -2.80 9.10
C PHE A 59 11.01 -2.06 8.00
N VAL A 60 11.43 -0.82 8.26
CA VAL A 60 12.22 -0.03 7.30
C VAL A 60 13.56 -0.71 7.01
N ASN A 61 14.27 -1.18 8.03
CA ASN A 61 15.54 -1.86 7.86
C ASN A 61 15.41 -3.14 7.02
N MET A 62 14.36 -3.93 7.26
CA MET A 62 14.08 -5.13 6.48
C MET A 62 13.76 -4.78 5.02
N ALA A 63 12.95 -3.74 4.80
CA ALA A 63 12.65 -3.27 3.45
C ALA A 63 13.91 -2.80 2.72
N GLU A 64 14.79 -2.05 3.38
CA GLU A 64 16.07 -1.62 2.82
C GLU A 64 16.99 -2.79 2.51
N TYR A 65 17.08 -3.78 3.39
CA TYR A 65 17.83 -5.00 3.14
C TYR A 65 17.33 -5.72 1.87
N MET A 66 16.01 -5.91 1.74
CA MET A 66 15.41 -6.56 0.57
C MET A 66 15.62 -5.76 -0.72
N MET A 67 15.50 -4.42 -0.66
CA MET A 67 15.77 -3.57 -1.82
C MET A 67 17.24 -3.58 -2.21
N SER A 68 18.16 -3.68 -1.24
CA SER A 68 19.61 -3.67 -1.49
C SER A 68 20.07 -4.89 -2.29
N ALA A 69 19.46 -6.05 -2.08
CA ALA A 69 19.68 -7.26 -2.87
C ALA A 69 19.16 -7.15 -4.32
N HIS A 70 18.38 -6.09 -4.63
CA HIS A 70 17.79 -5.82 -5.94
C HIS A 70 18.09 -4.37 -6.38
N ALA A 71 19.32 -3.90 -6.11
CA ALA A 71 19.71 -2.49 -6.29
C ALA A 71 19.49 -1.97 -7.72
N GLU A 72 19.70 -2.80 -8.74
CA GLU A 72 19.44 -2.46 -10.15
C GLU A 72 17.97 -2.08 -10.42
N TYR A 73 17.03 -2.64 -9.67
CA TYR A 73 15.61 -2.32 -9.80
C TYR A 73 15.25 -1.06 -9.02
N TYR A 74 15.73 -0.91 -7.79
CA TYR A 74 15.33 0.14 -6.86
C TYR A 74 16.13 1.45 -6.99
N THR A 75 16.36 1.89 -8.22
CA THR A 75 17.17 3.08 -8.56
C THR A 75 16.46 4.41 -8.35
N THR A 76 15.15 4.41 -8.12
CA THR A 76 14.34 5.64 -7.97
C THR A 76 13.60 5.65 -6.64
N ALA A 77 13.42 6.84 -6.07
CA ALA A 77 12.62 7.02 -4.87
C ALA A 77 11.20 6.45 -5.02
N ALA A 78 10.57 6.66 -6.18
CA ALA A 78 9.23 6.15 -6.47
C ALA A 78 9.13 4.62 -6.33
N ARG A 79 10.12 3.87 -6.83
CA ARG A 79 10.14 2.40 -6.69
C ARG A 79 10.34 1.97 -5.25
N ARG A 80 11.22 2.65 -4.50
CA ARG A 80 11.47 2.34 -3.08
C ARG A 80 10.23 2.62 -2.22
N ILE A 81 9.63 3.78 -2.40
CA ILE A 81 8.38 4.17 -1.74
C ILE A 81 7.27 3.18 -2.08
N ALA A 82 7.10 2.84 -3.37
CA ALA A 82 6.07 1.88 -3.80
C ALA A 82 6.26 0.50 -3.15
N TYR A 83 7.49 0.01 -3.08
CA TYR A 83 7.79 -1.25 -2.40
C TYR A 83 7.35 -1.20 -0.93
N VAL A 84 7.76 -0.17 -0.19
CA VAL A 84 7.39 -0.04 1.22
C VAL A 84 5.89 0.13 1.41
N SER A 85 5.25 1.01 0.63
CA SER A 85 3.82 1.29 0.77
C SER A 85 2.93 0.10 0.41
N ASN A 86 3.40 -0.78 -0.50
CA ASN A 86 2.68 -2.01 -0.85
C ASN A 86 2.68 -3.03 0.29
N ASN A 87 3.57 -2.89 1.28
CA ASN A 87 3.64 -3.72 2.47
C ASN A 87 2.90 -3.11 3.68
N PHE A 88 2.07 -2.08 3.47
CA PHE A 88 1.24 -1.49 4.53
C PHE A 88 -0.11 -2.18 4.70
N SER A 89 -0.51 -2.38 5.95
CA SER A 89 -1.87 -2.73 6.35
C SER A 89 -2.39 -1.70 7.38
N GLY A 90 -3.54 -1.97 8.00
CA GLY A 90 -4.05 -1.20 9.15
C GLY A 90 -3.96 0.34 9.05
N ARG A 91 -3.38 0.93 10.09
CA ARG A 91 -3.14 2.38 10.28
C ARG A 91 -2.09 2.92 9.32
N ALA A 92 -1.04 2.15 9.01
CA ALA A 92 -0.01 2.55 8.06
C ALA A 92 -0.59 2.82 6.66
N ARG A 93 -1.46 1.92 6.18
CA ARG A 93 -2.14 2.10 4.89
C ARG A 93 -3.13 3.26 4.93
N LEU A 94 -3.86 3.43 6.04
CA LEU A 94 -4.77 4.56 6.21
C LEU A 94 -4.01 5.90 6.19
N TRP A 95 -2.88 5.98 6.88
CA TRP A 95 -1.99 7.14 6.86
C TRP A 95 -1.49 7.46 5.45
N PHE A 96 -0.99 6.45 4.74
CA PHE A 96 -0.43 6.64 3.41
C PHE A 96 -1.49 7.14 2.41
N THR A 97 -2.67 6.53 2.42
CA THR A 97 -3.80 6.96 1.58
C THR A 97 -4.29 8.37 1.92
N TYR A 98 -4.30 8.74 3.20
CA TYR A 98 -4.62 10.10 3.63
C TYR A 98 -3.60 11.14 3.13
N ILE A 99 -2.31 10.83 3.19
CA ILE A 99 -1.26 11.70 2.64
C ILE A 99 -1.44 11.94 1.14
N LEU A 100 -1.72 10.87 0.38
CA LEU A 100 -1.97 10.97 -1.06
C LEU A 100 -3.22 11.81 -1.38
N GLY A 101 -4.27 11.74 -0.57
CA GLY A 101 -5.48 12.53 -0.76
C GLY A 101 -5.33 14.01 -0.38
N LYS A 102 -4.39 14.34 0.52
CA LYS A 102 -4.22 15.71 1.05
C LYS A 102 -3.49 16.64 0.07
N SER A 103 -2.62 16.12 -0.79
CA SER A 103 -1.89 16.91 -1.78
C SER A 103 -1.55 16.07 -3.00
N PRO A 104 -1.64 16.62 -4.22
CA PRO A 104 -1.26 15.89 -5.44
C PRO A 104 0.24 15.55 -5.49
N ARG A 105 1.08 16.27 -4.73
CA ARG A 105 2.51 15.97 -4.58
C ARG A 105 2.95 16.22 -3.14
N PRO A 106 2.70 15.26 -2.23
CA PRO A 106 3.09 15.40 -0.83
C PRO A 106 4.61 15.56 -0.71
N HIS A 107 5.05 16.50 0.13
CA HIS A 107 6.48 16.79 0.32
C HIS A 107 7.25 15.55 0.76
N CYS A 108 6.67 14.76 1.66
CA CYS A 108 7.26 13.51 2.15
C CYS A 108 7.39 12.41 1.09
N LEU A 109 6.87 12.57 -0.13
CA LEU A 109 6.99 11.57 -1.20
C LEU A 109 7.92 12.01 -2.34
N ARG A 110 8.65 13.12 -2.18
CA ARG A 110 9.56 13.64 -3.23
C ARG A 110 10.88 12.87 -3.27
N SER A 111 11.33 12.35 -2.13
CA SER A 111 12.53 11.54 -2.01
C SER A 111 12.30 10.35 -1.06
N TRP A 112 13.18 9.35 -1.17
CA TRP A 112 13.18 8.21 -0.25
C TRP A 112 13.42 8.66 1.19
N GLU A 113 14.36 9.58 1.41
CA GLU A 113 14.73 10.02 2.75
C GLU A 113 13.61 10.82 3.43
N GLU A 114 12.96 11.73 2.72
CA GLU A 114 11.80 12.45 3.27
C GLU A 114 10.64 11.51 3.62
N PHE A 115 10.44 10.45 2.82
CA PHE A 115 9.44 9.44 3.13
C PHE A 115 9.80 8.64 4.37
N ARG A 116 11.06 8.19 4.46
CA ARG A 116 11.59 7.45 5.61
C ARG A 116 11.46 8.26 6.91
N VAL A 117 11.86 9.52 6.88
CA VAL A 117 11.73 10.44 8.03
C VAL A 117 10.27 10.64 8.41
N ALA A 118 9.38 10.89 7.45
CA ALA A 118 7.95 11.05 7.74
C ALA A 118 7.32 9.79 8.34
N LEU A 119 7.70 8.61 7.84
CA LEU A 119 7.22 7.32 8.34
C LEU A 119 7.70 7.08 9.79
N LEU A 120 8.99 7.29 10.06
CA LEU A 120 9.58 7.17 11.40
C LEU A 120 9.00 8.20 12.38
N GLN A 121 8.74 9.43 11.94
CA GLN A 121 8.13 10.45 12.79
C GLN A 121 6.68 10.11 13.17
N TYR A 122 5.96 9.45 12.27
CA TYR A 122 4.54 9.14 12.48
C TYR A 122 4.32 7.89 13.34
N PHE A 123 5.16 6.87 13.16
CA PHE A 123 5.00 5.56 13.81
C PHE A 123 6.13 5.19 14.77
N GLY A 124 7.21 5.97 14.83
CA GLY A 124 8.35 5.70 15.72
C GLY A 124 8.21 6.38 17.07
N ASP A 125 9.17 6.12 17.94
CA ASP A 125 9.30 6.72 19.27
C ASP A 125 10.13 8.01 19.23
N VAL A 126 9.76 8.92 18.34
CA VAL A 126 10.28 10.28 18.34
C VAL A 126 9.45 11.11 19.32
N ASP A 127 10.08 12.09 19.99
CA ASP A 127 9.50 12.94 21.03
C ASP A 127 7.99 13.18 20.82
N PRO A 128 7.16 12.79 21.80
CA PRO A 128 5.71 12.77 21.62
C PRO A 128 5.19 14.20 21.48
N VAL A 129 4.80 14.57 20.27
CA VAL A 129 3.96 15.75 20.01
C VAL A 129 2.49 15.36 20.20
N PRO A 130 1.59 16.29 20.57
CA PRO A 130 0.19 15.94 20.87
C PRO A 130 -0.49 15.09 19.79
N HIS A 131 -0.16 15.36 18.52
CA HIS A 131 -0.70 14.62 17.39
C HIS A 131 -0.23 13.15 17.35
N THR A 132 1.05 12.86 17.63
CA THR A 132 1.53 11.48 17.67
C THR A 132 0.94 10.71 18.85
N VAL A 133 0.71 11.37 20.00
CA VAL A 133 0.02 10.75 21.15
C VAL A 133 -1.42 10.35 20.80
N LEU A 134 -2.16 11.21 20.11
CA LEU A 134 -3.51 10.86 19.62
C LEU A 134 -3.46 9.63 18.70
N LEU A 135 -2.48 9.58 17.81
CA LEU A 135 -2.41 8.55 16.77
C LEU A 135 -1.93 7.20 17.31
N LYS A 136 -1.11 7.19 18.35
CA LYS A 136 -0.70 5.96 19.03
C LYS A 136 -1.81 5.37 19.89
N LEU A 137 -2.75 6.19 20.39
CA LEU A 137 -3.81 5.72 21.29
C LEU A 137 -4.59 4.52 20.70
N THR A 138 -4.57 3.40 21.42
CA THR A 138 -5.41 2.22 21.17
C THR A 138 -6.35 1.99 22.37
N GLN A 139 -7.32 1.10 22.18
CA GLN A 139 -8.24 0.69 23.23
C GLN A 139 -7.55 -0.13 24.32
N GLU A 140 -6.53 -0.92 23.96
CA GLU A 140 -5.86 -1.87 24.87
C GLU A 140 -6.91 -2.71 25.62
N ASP A 141 -6.76 -2.89 26.93
CA ASP A 141 -7.69 -3.62 27.80
C ASP A 141 -8.81 -2.71 28.38
N HIS A 142 -8.94 -1.48 27.91
CA HIS A 142 -9.94 -0.54 28.39
C HIS A 142 -11.30 -0.69 27.70
N GLU A 143 -12.36 -0.22 28.38
CA GLU A 143 -13.69 -0.13 27.78
C GLU A 143 -13.72 0.85 26.60
N THR A 144 -14.57 0.55 25.63
CA THR A 144 -14.81 1.39 24.44
C THR A 144 -15.16 2.82 24.81
N VAL A 145 -15.94 3.01 25.90
CA VAL A 145 -16.34 4.34 26.38
C VAL A 145 -15.15 5.13 26.91
N TRP A 146 -14.24 4.47 27.64
CA TRP A 146 -13.02 5.10 28.12
C TRP A 146 -12.12 5.50 26.95
N TYR A 147 -11.89 4.56 26.02
CA TYR A 147 -11.06 4.82 24.84
C TYR A 147 -11.62 5.97 23.98
N ALA A 148 -12.94 6.00 23.77
CA ALA A 148 -13.61 7.08 23.05
C ALA A 148 -13.45 8.45 23.72
N LYS A 149 -13.48 8.50 25.05
CA LYS A 149 -13.27 9.72 25.83
C LYS A 149 -11.82 10.22 25.65
N GLU A 150 -10.84 9.36 25.88
CA GLU A 150 -9.42 9.70 25.72
C GLU A 150 -9.11 10.17 24.29
N PHE A 151 -9.64 9.46 23.29
CA PHE A 151 -9.44 9.82 21.89
C PHE A 151 -10.00 11.23 21.59
N ARG A 152 -11.20 11.54 22.10
CA ARG A 152 -11.84 12.85 21.92
C ARG A 152 -11.07 13.97 22.62
N GLU A 153 -10.58 13.73 23.84
CA GLU A 153 -9.81 14.72 24.60
C GLU A 153 -8.48 15.03 23.90
N LYS A 154 -7.75 14.00 23.44
CA LYS A 154 -6.50 14.19 22.68
C LYS A 154 -6.75 14.85 21.32
N ALA A 155 -7.85 14.51 20.64
CA ALA A 155 -8.25 15.15 19.41
C ALA A 155 -8.55 16.65 19.58
N ALA A 156 -9.19 17.03 20.70
CA ALA A 156 -9.45 18.42 21.03
C ALA A 156 -8.16 19.22 21.24
N VAL A 157 -7.17 18.65 21.95
CA VAL A 157 -5.83 19.26 22.09
C VAL A 157 -5.16 19.47 20.73
N CYS A 158 -5.32 18.52 19.81
CA CYS A 158 -4.78 18.59 18.46
C CYS A 158 -5.59 19.49 17.50
N ARG A 159 -6.76 19.99 17.93
CA ARG A 159 -7.72 20.73 17.09
C ARG A 159 -8.13 19.97 15.83
N VAL A 160 -8.31 18.66 15.94
CA VAL A 160 -8.76 17.82 14.82
C VAL A 160 -10.23 17.47 14.95
N ASP A 161 -10.93 17.44 13.81
CA ASP A 161 -12.33 17.03 13.78
C ASP A 161 -12.44 15.50 13.84
N VAL A 162 -12.94 14.99 14.97
CA VAL A 162 -13.19 13.56 15.16
C VAL A 162 -14.24 13.00 14.19
N ASN A 163 -15.07 13.83 13.56
CA ASN A 163 -16.03 13.38 12.55
C ASN A 163 -15.42 13.22 11.16
N HIS A 164 -14.23 13.78 10.92
CA HIS A 164 -13.53 13.57 9.66
C HIS A 164 -13.25 12.07 9.48
N GLU A 165 -13.56 11.53 8.30
CA GLU A 165 -13.53 10.08 8.02
C GLU A 165 -12.21 9.43 8.44
N TYR A 166 -11.09 10.09 8.12
CA TYR A 166 -9.75 9.67 8.53
C TYR A 166 -9.64 9.36 10.04
N TYR A 167 -10.05 10.28 10.92
CA TYR A 167 -9.93 10.09 12.36
C TYR A 167 -10.94 9.09 12.91
N ARG A 168 -12.14 9.01 12.32
CA ARG A 168 -13.11 7.96 12.67
C ARG A 168 -12.54 6.58 12.36
N ARG A 169 -11.97 6.41 11.17
CA ARG A 169 -11.37 5.13 10.77
C ARG A 169 -10.12 4.82 11.59
N TRP A 170 -9.34 5.85 11.94
CA TRP A 170 -8.17 5.72 12.82
C TRP A 170 -8.56 5.19 14.21
N PHE A 171 -9.62 5.75 14.79
CA PHE A 171 -10.21 5.29 16.04
C PHE A 171 -10.63 3.81 15.93
N VAL A 172 -11.37 3.44 14.88
CA VAL A 172 -11.82 2.05 14.69
C VAL A 172 -10.63 1.09 14.61
N LEU A 173 -9.55 1.46 13.92
CA LEU A 173 -8.35 0.64 13.82
C LEU A 173 -7.60 0.50 15.15
N GLY A 174 -7.86 1.37 16.13
CA GLY A 174 -7.32 1.24 17.48
C GLY A 174 -8.19 0.44 18.45
N LEU A 175 -9.40 0.03 18.04
CA LEU A 175 -10.23 -0.84 18.86
C LEU A 175 -9.61 -2.23 18.99
N GLN A 176 -9.99 -2.96 20.03
CA GLN A 176 -9.62 -4.37 20.17
C GLN A 176 -10.03 -5.16 18.92
N PRO A 177 -9.26 -6.17 18.48
CA PRO A 177 -9.46 -6.83 17.19
C PRO A 177 -10.90 -7.33 16.95
N ALA A 178 -11.53 -7.93 17.95
CA ALA A 178 -12.91 -8.44 17.84
C ALA A 178 -13.96 -7.34 17.63
N ILE A 179 -13.76 -6.17 18.25
CA ILE A 179 -14.65 -5.00 18.12
C ILE A 179 -14.35 -4.27 16.81
N ARG A 180 -13.05 -4.06 16.51
CA ARG A 180 -12.54 -3.46 15.27
C ARG A 180 -13.13 -4.12 14.04
N ASP A 181 -12.98 -5.44 13.91
CA ASP A 181 -13.34 -6.15 12.69
C ASP A 181 -14.86 -6.10 12.42
N ARG A 182 -15.67 -6.14 13.48
CA ARG A 182 -17.13 -5.99 13.38
C ARG A 182 -17.53 -4.55 13.06
N THR A 183 -16.89 -3.56 13.69
CA THR A 183 -17.14 -2.14 13.45
C THR A 183 -16.76 -1.73 12.03
N LEU A 184 -15.64 -2.24 11.49
CA LEU A 184 -15.20 -1.96 10.11
C LEU A 184 -16.22 -2.44 9.06
N ARG A 185 -16.94 -3.53 9.31
CA ARG A 185 -17.98 -4.04 8.39
C ARG A 185 -19.17 -3.09 8.27
N ALA A 186 -19.47 -2.35 9.34
CA ALA A 186 -20.56 -1.38 9.38
C ALA A 186 -20.12 0.06 9.08
N PHE A 187 -18.81 0.32 8.95
CA PHE A 187 -18.23 1.67 9.02
C PHE A 187 -18.90 2.70 8.10
N TYR A 188 -19.20 2.34 6.86
CA TYR A 188 -19.79 3.27 5.89
C TYR A 188 -21.23 3.70 6.21
N HIS A 189 -21.90 3.01 7.14
CA HIS A 189 -23.22 3.37 7.65
C HIS A 189 -23.15 4.24 8.92
N LEU A 190 -21.96 4.38 9.51
CA LEU A 190 -21.74 5.17 10.71
C LEU A 190 -21.33 6.57 10.25
N GLY A 191 -22.19 7.57 10.42
CA GLY A 191 -22.01 8.91 9.84
C GLY A 191 -21.18 9.87 10.68
N THR A 192 -21.15 9.65 11.99
CA THR A 192 -20.45 10.51 12.97
C THR A 192 -19.50 9.70 13.85
N PHE A 193 -18.64 10.38 14.60
CA PHE A 193 -17.82 9.74 15.63
C PHE A 193 -18.69 9.05 16.70
N GLN A 194 -19.80 9.69 17.08
CA GLN A 194 -20.71 9.14 18.09
C GLN A 194 -21.41 7.86 17.61
N ASP A 195 -21.72 7.75 16.32
CA ASP A 195 -22.27 6.52 15.73
C ASP A 195 -21.27 5.37 15.83
N VAL A 196 -20.00 5.65 15.53
CA VAL A 196 -18.90 4.68 15.64
C VAL A 196 -18.75 4.20 17.08
N VAL A 197 -18.72 5.11 18.05
CA VAL A 197 -18.56 4.77 19.47
C VAL A 197 -19.74 3.94 19.98
N ARG A 198 -20.97 4.34 19.64
CA ARG A 198 -22.18 3.60 20.01
C ARG A 198 -22.15 2.17 19.47
N HIS A 199 -21.85 2.01 18.18
CA HIS A 199 -21.79 0.68 17.56
C HIS A 199 -20.68 -0.20 18.15
N ALA A 200 -19.49 0.37 18.38
CA ALA A 200 -18.39 -0.35 19.02
C ALA A 200 -18.77 -0.82 20.44
N ARG A 201 -19.47 0.01 21.22
CA ARG A 201 -19.93 -0.36 22.57
C ARG A 201 -21.01 -1.45 22.55
N GLU A 202 -21.93 -1.43 21.58
CA GLU A 202 -22.91 -2.50 21.40
C GLU A 202 -22.22 -3.85 21.16
N ILE A 203 -21.17 -3.85 20.32
CA ILE A 203 -20.35 -5.05 20.07
C ILE A 203 -19.63 -5.51 21.35
N GLU A 204 -19.00 -4.59 22.08
CA GLU A 204 -18.31 -4.88 23.33
C GLU A 204 -19.25 -5.55 24.35
N VAL A 205 -20.44 -4.98 24.57
CA VAL A 205 -21.46 -5.55 25.47
C VAL A 205 -21.90 -6.94 25.02
N ALA A 206 -22.11 -7.14 23.71
CA ALA A 206 -22.48 -8.44 23.17
C ALA A 206 -21.39 -9.50 23.38
N LEU A 207 -20.11 -9.13 23.24
CA LEU A 207 -18.98 -10.03 23.47
C LEU A 207 -18.85 -10.43 24.95
N LEU A 208 -19.02 -9.48 25.88
CA LEU A 208 -19.04 -9.76 27.32
C LEU A 208 -20.23 -10.65 27.73
N GLY A 209 -21.40 -10.42 27.12
CA GLY A 209 -22.58 -11.27 27.33
C GLY A 209 -22.36 -12.72 26.87
N LEU A 210 -21.65 -12.93 25.76
CA LEU A 210 -21.30 -14.27 25.26
C LEU A 210 -20.29 -14.97 26.17
N GLN A 211 -19.32 -14.26 26.74
CA GLN A 211 -18.35 -14.84 27.69
C GLN A 211 -19.04 -15.31 28.99
N ASN A 212 -20.00 -14.53 29.50
CA ASN A 212 -20.75 -14.90 30.71
C ASN A 212 -21.77 -16.03 30.49
N SER A 213 -22.08 -16.36 29.23
CA SER A 213 -23.02 -17.44 28.87
C SER A 213 -22.35 -18.81 28.70
N HIS A 214 -21.01 -18.87 28.75
CA HIS A 214 -20.23 -20.12 28.73
C HIS A 214 -19.41 -20.27 30.02
N PRO A 215 -20.03 -20.70 31.14
CA PRO A 215 -19.26 -21.15 32.29
C PRO A 215 -18.53 -22.45 31.93
N SER A 216 -17.21 -22.44 32.09
CA SER A 216 -16.34 -23.59 31.94
C SER A 216 -16.84 -24.78 32.76
N HIS A 217 -17.41 -25.77 32.10
CA HIS A 217 -17.43 -27.13 32.61
C HIS A 217 -16.01 -27.70 32.49
N ALA A 218 -15.22 -27.52 33.55
CA ALA A 218 -14.04 -28.32 33.84
C ALA A 218 -14.07 -28.59 35.35
N SER A 219 -14.89 -29.55 35.77
CA SER A 219 -14.47 -30.93 36.04
C SER A 219 -13.56 -31.01 37.26
N SER A 220 -14.20 -31.12 38.42
CA SER A 220 -13.69 -31.95 39.50
C SER A 220 -13.57 -33.38 38.98
N HIS A 221 -12.37 -33.97 39.08
CA HIS A 221 -12.13 -35.35 39.52
C HIS A 221 -10.64 -35.55 39.75
#